data_AF-A0A838SET8-F1
#
_entry.id   AF-A0A838SET8-F1
#
_cell.length_a   1.000
_cell.length_b   1.000
_cell.length_c   1.000
_cell.angle_alpha   90.00
_cell.angle_beta   90.00
_cell.angle_gamma   90.00
#
_symmetry.space_group_name_H-M   'P 1'
#
loop_
_entity.id
_entity.type
_entity.pdbx_description
1 polymer ?
#
loop_
_entity_poly.entity_id
_entity_poly.type
_entity_poly.pdbx_seq_one_letter_code
_entity_poly.pdbx_strand_id
1 'polypeptide(L)'
;PSLLKARLAEYKPEWLDNLCLRGEVVWGRLTPPESKATLLPVVGSGQGTGAFALDAGAPVPAFRPLTPTRLAPISFLRRQDVSWVLGVAKPGKPIGPLGIRLSLSGVAQAVLDCLDRRGACFFADLTGRTGHLATEVELALWELVAAGLVTADGFDPMRALLDPRRRRAEGKDRARRPRHSIGRWDLFQGDHGAHDEEPPVRLHPHELWARQLAHRYGVVFRDLLKRESLPVTWRELLVQYRKLEWRGEMRGGRFVNGFTGEQFALPEAVESLRAVRRDVQAGAQEIRLSAADPLNLVGIILPGERISAHTSKPIFFRNGVPSADIASVISLA
;
A
#
# COMPACT_ATOMS: atom_id res chain seq x y z
N PRO A 1 6.03 -10.31 10.80
CA PRO A 1 4.90 -9.92 11.67
C PRO A 1 4.07 -8.81 10.99
N SER A 2 2.77 -9.02 10.76
CA SER A 2 1.91 -7.99 10.19
C SER A 2 1.63 -6.89 11.22
N LEU A 3 1.45 -5.64 10.78
CA LEU A 3 1.03 -4.52 11.63
C LEU A 3 -0.30 -4.86 12.36
N LEU A 4 -1.17 -5.62 11.71
CA LEU A 4 -2.43 -6.12 12.27
C LEU A 4 -2.22 -6.90 13.58
N LYS A 5 -1.18 -7.74 13.67
CA LYS A 5 -0.88 -8.47 14.92
C LYS A 5 -0.45 -7.53 16.05
N ALA A 6 0.11 -6.36 15.73
CA ALA A 6 0.50 -5.37 16.73
C ALA A 6 -0.68 -4.50 17.18
N ARG A 7 -1.73 -4.34 16.36
CA ARG A 7 -2.89 -3.47 16.60
C ARG A 7 -4.13 -4.20 17.09
N LEU A 8 -4.28 -5.47 16.76
CA LEU A 8 -5.46 -6.28 17.05
C LEU A 8 -5.10 -7.40 18.02
N ALA A 9 -5.72 -7.40 19.19
CA ALA A 9 -5.61 -8.49 20.16
C ALA A 9 -6.06 -9.80 19.51
N GLU A 10 -5.31 -10.88 19.78
CA GLU A 10 -5.61 -12.24 19.29
C GLU A 10 -5.75 -12.38 17.76
N TYR A 11 -5.17 -11.45 16.99
CA TYR A 11 -5.28 -11.48 15.53
C TYR A 11 -4.86 -12.82 14.92
N LYS A 12 -5.78 -13.41 14.15
CA LYS A 12 -5.57 -14.63 13.36
C LYS A 12 -5.51 -14.27 11.87
N PRO A 13 -4.47 -14.70 11.12
CA PRO A 13 -4.34 -14.40 9.69
C PRO A 13 -5.57 -14.75 8.85
N GLU A 14 -6.29 -15.81 9.25
CA GLU A 14 -7.49 -16.33 8.60
C GLU A 14 -8.64 -15.30 8.59
N TRP A 15 -8.68 -14.36 9.53
CA TRP A 15 -9.70 -13.31 9.55
C TRP A 15 -9.62 -12.42 8.30
N LEU A 16 -8.40 -12.02 7.93
CA LEU A 16 -8.17 -11.22 6.73
C LEU A 16 -8.45 -12.02 5.46
N ASP A 17 -8.08 -13.31 5.43
CA ASP A 17 -8.38 -14.16 4.28
C ASP A 17 -9.89 -14.33 4.09
N ASN A 18 -10.64 -14.52 5.18
CA ASN A 18 -12.10 -14.61 5.12
C ASN A 18 -12.75 -13.32 4.60
N LEU A 19 -12.26 -12.15 5.01
CA LEU A 19 -12.74 -10.87 4.50
C LEU A 19 -12.45 -10.70 2.99
N CYS A 20 -11.29 -11.19 2.53
CA CYS A 20 -10.95 -11.18 1.10
C CYS A 20 -11.85 -12.14 0.31
N LEU A 21 -12.06 -13.36 0.84
CA LEU A 21 -12.88 -14.40 0.19
C LEU A 21 -14.36 -13.98 0.08
N ARG A 22 -14.86 -13.19 1.04
CA ARG A 22 -16.21 -12.61 1.00
C ARG A 22 -16.33 -11.40 0.06
N GLY A 23 -15.21 -10.91 -0.47
CA GLY A 23 -15.19 -9.68 -1.28
C GLY A 23 -15.43 -8.41 -0.47
N GLU A 24 -15.26 -8.44 0.86
CA GLU A 24 -15.38 -7.22 1.69
C GLU A 24 -14.10 -6.39 1.61
N VAL A 25 -12.95 -7.06 1.55
CA VAL A 25 -11.61 -6.46 1.50
C VAL A 25 -10.90 -6.91 0.23
N VAL A 26 -10.17 -6.00 -0.39
CA VAL A 26 -9.19 -6.31 -1.42
C VAL A 26 -7.81 -5.83 -0.98
N TRP A 27 -6.77 -6.44 -1.53
CA TRP A 27 -5.40 -6.03 -1.29
C TRP A 27 -4.66 -5.79 -2.59
N GLY A 28 -3.69 -4.89 -2.55
CA GLY A 28 -2.90 -4.57 -3.73
C GLY A 28 -1.97 -3.40 -3.46
N ARG A 29 -1.12 -3.09 -4.44
CA ARG A 29 -0.22 -1.95 -4.35
C ARG A 29 -0.83 -0.75 -5.04
N LEU A 30 -1.04 0.32 -4.27
CA LEU A 30 -1.63 1.57 -4.78
C LEU A 30 -0.66 2.38 -5.64
N THR A 31 0.59 2.53 -5.16
CA THR A 31 1.64 3.32 -5.81
C THR A 31 2.75 2.40 -6.32
N PRO A 32 2.70 1.99 -7.60
CA PRO A 32 3.78 1.20 -8.19
C PRO A 32 5.08 2.02 -8.29
N PRO A 33 6.24 1.36 -8.43
CA PRO A 33 7.49 2.07 -8.66
C PRO A 33 7.39 2.84 -9.98
N GLU A 34 8.02 4.01 -10.05
CA GLU A 34 8.21 4.68 -11.33
C GLU A 34 9.14 3.84 -12.22
N SER A 35 8.60 3.25 -13.28
CA SER A 35 9.39 2.70 -14.37
C SER A 35 9.94 3.86 -15.21
N LYS A 36 11.12 4.37 -14.86
CA LYS A 36 11.84 5.32 -15.70
C LYS A 36 12.45 4.57 -16.90
N ALA A 37 12.18 5.06 -18.10
CA ALA A 37 12.85 4.57 -19.30
C ALA A 37 14.34 4.96 -19.21
N THR A 38 15.22 3.98 -19.35
CA THR A 38 16.64 4.23 -19.58
C THR A 38 16.87 4.11 -21.08
N LEU A 39 17.43 5.14 -21.70
CA LEU A 39 17.88 5.04 -23.08
C LEU A 39 19.11 4.13 -23.10
N LEU A 40 18.97 2.91 -23.64
CA LEU A 40 20.12 2.04 -23.87
C LEU A 40 20.64 2.28 -25.30
N PRO A 41 21.96 2.45 -25.48
CA PRO A 41 22.53 2.48 -26.82
C PRO A 41 22.32 1.12 -27.49
N VAL A 42 21.84 1.14 -28.72
CA VAL A 42 21.72 -0.06 -29.55
C VAL A 42 23.13 -0.49 -29.92
N VAL A 43 23.67 -1.51 -29.24
CA VAL A 43 24.88 -2.19 -29.70
C VAL A 43 24.43 -3.17 -30.77
N GLY A 44 24.40 -2.71 -32.02
CA GLY A 44 24.04 -3.52 -33.15
C GLY A 44 25.08 -4.62 -33.39
N SER A 45 24.77 -5.86 -33.02
CA SER A 45 25.37 -7.04 -33.64
C SER A 45 24.28 -7.77 -34.41
N GLY A 46 24.21 -7.58 -35.72
CA GLY A 46 23.29 -8.36 -36.55
C GLY A 46 23.13 -7.88 -37.99
N GLN A 47 23.78 -8.58 -38.92
CA GLN A 47 23.18 -8.89 -40.21
C GLN A 47 21.80 -9.56 -39.96
N GLY A 48 20.72 -9.06 -40.56
CA GLY A 48 19.41 -9.71 -40.43
C GLY A 48 18.23 -8.87 -40.87
N THR A 49 17.74 -9.20 -42.07
CA THR A 49 16.59 -8.69 -42.83
C THR A 49 15.25 -8.70 -42.07
N GLY A 50 14.52 -7.57 -42.07
CA GLY A 50 13.13 -7.48 -41.60
C GLY A 50 12.55 -6.07 -41.77
N ALA A 51 11.31 -5.98 -42.27
CA ALA A 51 10.68 -4.82 -42.91
C ALA A 51 10.20 -3.66 -41.99
N PHE A 52 11.01 -3.25 -41.01
CA PHE A 52 10.83 -1.98 -40.30
C PHE A 52 12.20 -1.35 -40.10
N ALA A 53 12.56 -0.42 -40.98
CA ALA A 53 13.78 0.38 -40.84
C ALA A 53 13.64 1.32 -39.64
N LEU A 54 13.93 0.80 -38.44
CA LEU A 54 14.32 1.63 -37.31
C LEU A 54 15.73 2.12 -37.60
N ASP A 55 15.97 3.43 -37.52
CA ASP A 55 17.31 4.01 -37.71
C ASP A 55 18.32 3.24 -36.87
N ALA A 56 19.28 2.59 -37.54
CA ALA A 56 20.36 1.85 -36.91
C ALA A 56 21.25 2.83 -36.14
N GLY A 57 20.89 3.10 -34.89
CA GLY A 57 21.56 4.08 -34.02
C GLY A 57 20.63 4.86 -33.10
N ALA A 58 19.31 4.83 -33.30
CA ALA A 58 18.37 5.46 -32.38
C ALA A 58 18.34 4.69 -31.04
N PRO A 59 18.55 5.34 -29.88
CA PRO A 59 18.47 4.67 -28.60
C PRO A 59 17.07 4.13 -28.37
N VAL A 60 16.95 2.82 -28.19
CA VAL A 60 15.67 2.19 -27.86
C VAL A 60 15.41 2.44 -26.36
N PRO A 61 14.21 2.91 -25.98
CA PRO A 61 13.86 3.02 -24.58
C PRO A 61 13.83 1.62 -23.97
N ALA A 62 14.78 1.34 -23.10
CA ALA A 62 14.81 0.12 -22.31
C ALA A 62 14.28 0.41 -20.93
N PHE A 63 13.35 -0.43 -20.48
CA PHE A 63 12.78 -0.32 -19.15
C PHE A 63 13.50 -1.27 -18.22
N ARG A 64 13.88 -0.79 -17.04
CA ARG A 64 14.48 -1.65 -16.02
C ARG A 64 13.43 -2.69 -15.59
N PRO A 65 13.77 -3.99 -15.55
CA PRO A 65 12.86 -5.01 -15.05
C PRO A 65 12.41 -4.72 -13.62
N LEU A 66 11.11 -4.91 -13.36
CA LEU A 66 10.56 -4.75 -12.01
C LEU A 66 11.02 -5.92 -11.14
N THR A 67 11.92 -5.66 -10.19
CA THR A 67 12.34 -6.69 -9.23
C THR A 67 11.36 -6.75 -8.06
N PRO A 68 10.72 -7.91 -7.82
CA PRO A 68 9.85 -8.07 -6.66
C PRO A 68 10.65 -7.93 -5.36
N THR A 69 10.19 -7.08 -4.44
CA THR A 69 10.83 -6.91 -3.13
C THR A 69 9.85 -7.22 -2.00
N ARG A 70 10.36 -7.75 -0.89
CA ARG A 70 9.56 -7.99 0.33
C ARG A 70 9.15 -6.70 1.05
N LEU A 71 9.71 -5.56 0.63
CA LEU A 71 9.45 -4.24 1.18
C LEU A 71 8.40 -3.46 0.37
N ALA A 72 7.88 -4.03 -0.72
CA ALA A 72 6.83 -3.40 -1.50
C ALA A 72 5.60 -3.15 -0.62
N PRO A 73 5.09 -1.91 -0.52
CA PRO A 73 3.93 -1.61 0.31
C PRO A 73 2.68 -2.27 -0.28
N ILE A 74 1.98 -3.05 0.53
CA ILE A 74 0.67 -3.62 0.19
C ILE A 74 -0.39 -2.91 1.03
N SER A 75 -1.41 -2.41 0.35
CA SER A 75 -2.57 -1.77 0.94
C SER A 75 -3.73 -2.74 1.04
N PHE A 76 -4.52 -2.63 2.11
CA PHE A 76 -5.81 -3.30 2.28
C PHE A 76 -6.89 -2.24 2.22
N LEU A 77 -7.95 -2.51 1.46
CA LEU A 77 -9.02 -1.57 1.17
C LEU A 77 -10.35 -2.30 1.26
N ARG A 78 -11.43 -1.61 1.63
CA ARG A 78 -12.76 -2.14 1.37
C ARG A 78 -12.97 -2.20 -0.14
N ARG A 79 -13.61 -3.26 -0.65
CA ARG A 79 -13.78 -3.45 -2.09
C ARG A 79 -14.52 -2.27 -2.76
N GLN A 80 -15.52 -1.72 -2.08
CA GLN A 80 -16.26 -0.52 -2.53
C GLN A 80 -15.41 0.75 -2.63
N ASP A 81 -14.27 0.83 -1.91
CA ASP A 81 -13.43 2.02 -1.85
C ASP A 81 -12.33 2.03 -2.93
N VAL A 82 -12.14 0.93 -3.65
CA VAL A 82 -11.02 0.74 -4.59
C VAL A 82 -11.01 1.82 -5.66
N SER A 83 -12.16 2.10 -6.26
CA SER A 83 -12.28 3.04 -7.38
C SER A 83 -11.80 4.44 -7.01
N TRP A 84 -12.31 5.02 -5.91
CA TRP A 84 -11.91 6.36 -5.51
C TRP A 84 -10.46 6.40 -4.99
N VAL A 85 -10.01 5.37 -4.26
CA VAL A 85 -8.62 5.32 -3.76
C VAL A 85 -7.63 5.22 -4.92
N LEU A 86 -7.93 4.42 -5.95
CA LEU A 86 -7.12 4.37 -7.17
C LEU A 86 -7.15 5.69 -7.93
N GLY A 87 -8.30 6.38 -7.96
CA GLY A 87 -8.40 7.74 -8.53
C GLY A 87 -7.48 8.74 -7.85
N VAL A 88 -7.29 8.64 -6.53
CA VAL A 88 -6.33 9.45 -5.75
C VAL A 88 -4.89 8.98 -5.97
N ALA A 89 -4.66 7.67 -5.99
CA ALA A 89 -3.31 7.11 -6.11
C ALA A 89 -2.70 7.27 -7.52
N LYS A 90 -3.55 7.29 -8.56
CA LYS A 90 -3.18 7.34 -9.98
C LYS A 90 -4.10 8.33 -10.72
N PRO A 91 -3.96 9.64 -10.49
CA PRO A 91 -4.81 10.63 -11.16
C PRO A 91 -4.65 10.52 -12.69
N GLY A 92 -5.75 10.19 -13.39
CA GLY A 92 -5.85 10.26 -14.85
C GLY A 92 -5.19 9.15 -15.67
N LYS A 93 -4.92 7.95 -15.13
CA LYS A 93 -4.36 6.82 -15.93
C LYS A 93 -5.09 5.50 -15.66
N PRO A 94 -6.03 5.07 -16.54
CA PRO A 94 -6.74 3.80 -16.42
C PRO A 94 -5.84 2.56 -16.54
N ILE A 95 -4.65 2.69 -17.10
CA ILE A 95 -3.67 1.61 -17.24
C ILE A 95 -2.32 2.25 -16.93
N GLY A 96 -1.46 1.52 -16.20
CA GLY A 96 -0.11 1.99 -15.88
C GLY A 96 0.56 2.57 -17.14
N PRO A 97 1.32 3.68 -17.02
CA PRO A 97 2.05 4.25 -18.15
C PRO A 97 2.73 3.11 -18.90
N LEU A 98 2.63 3.06 -20.23
CA LEU A 98 3.18 2.00 -21.10
C LEU A 98 4.51 1.39 -20.60
N GLY A 99 5.35 2.21 -19.96
CA GLY A 99 6.56 1.81 -19.24
C GLY A 99 6.44 0.75 -18.15
N ILE A 100 5.32 0.62 -17.40
CA ILE A 100 5.13 -0.49 -16.45
C ILE A 100 5.03 -1.81 -17.20
N ARG A 101 4.19 -1.89 -18.24
CA ARG A 101 4.05 -3.12 -19.04
C ARG A 101 5.36 -3.49 -19.73
N LEU A 102 6.10 -2.50 -20.23
CA LEU A 102 7.42 -2.68 -20.83
C LEU A 102 8.51 -3.04 -19.81
N SER A 103 8.32 -2.76 -18.52
CA SER A 103 9.17 -3.21 -17.41
C SER A 103 8.88 -4.65 -16.97
N LEU A 104 7.81 -5.29 -17.47
CA LEU A 104 7.42 -6.65 -17.06
C LEU A 104 8.19 -7.71 -17.85
N SER A 105 8.53 -8.81 -17.20
CA SER A 105 9.01 -10.02 -17.87
C SER A 105 7.97 -10.57 -18.87
N GLY A 106 8.43 -11.32 -19.88
CA GLY A 106 7.52 -11.94 -20.86
C GLY A 106 6.48 -12.87 -20.23
N VAL A 107 6.87 -13.60 -19.18
CA VAL A 107 5.95 -14.46 -18.40
C VAL A 107 4.91 -13.62 -17.67
N ALA A 108 5.31 -12.50 -17.05
CA ALA A 108 4.38 -11.59 -16.38
C ALA A 108 3.40 -10.93 -17.36
N GLN A 109 3.85 -10.58 -18.57
CA GLN A 109 2.97 -10.08 -19.62
C GLN A 109 1.97 -11.17 -20.06
N ALA A 110 2.42 -12.41 -20.27
CA ALA A 110 1.54 -13.52 -20.64
C ALA A 110 0.47 -13.82 -19.57
N VAL A 111 0.84 -13.77 -18.29
CA VAL A 111 -0.10 -13.92 -17.16
C VAL A 111 -1.09 -12.75 -17.11
N LEU A 112 -0.61 -11.52 -17.27
CA LEU A 112 -1.46 -10.32 -17.30
C LEU A 112 -2.48 -10.40 -18.44
N ASP A 113 -2.03 -10.75 -19.65
CA ASP A 113 -2.90 -10.89 -20.82
C ASP A 113 -3.90 -12.05 -20.68
N CYS A 114 -3.56 -13.07 -19.90
CA CYS A 114 -4.48 -14.16 -19.57
C CYS A 114 -5.60 -13.66 -18.65
N LEU A 115 -5.25 -12.93 -17.58
CA LEU A 115 -6.21 -12.35 -16.65
C LEU A 115 -7.10 -11.29 -17.31
N ASP A 116 -6.53 -10.45 -18.17
CA ASP A 116 -7.28 -9.43 -18.92
C ASP A 116 -8.36 -10.06 -19.83
N ARG A 117 -8.04 -11.17 -20.51
CA ARG A 117 -8.98 -11.85 -21.42
C ARG A 117 -9.99 -12.76 -20.73
N ARG A 118 -9.65 -13.32 -19.56
CA ARG A 118 -10.45 -14.38 -18.91
C ARG A 118 -11.10 -13.94 -17.60
N GLY A 119 -10.69 -12.80 -17.05
CA GLY A 119 -10.99 -12.42 -15.68
C GLY A 119 -10.27 -13.31 -14.67
N ALA A 120 -10.82 -13.36 -13.46
CA ALA A 120 -10.21 -14.05 -12.34
C ALA A 120 -9.96 -15.54 -12.59
N CYS A 121 -8.71 -15.99 -12.47
CA CYS A 121 -8.26 -17.35 -12.76
C CYS A 121 -7.61 -18.03 -11.54
N PHE A 122 -7.76 -19.35 -11.38
CA PHE A 122 -6.95 -20.08 -10.42
C PHE A 122 -5.51 -20.22 -10.90
N PHE A 123 -4.57 -20.43 -9.97
CA PHE A 123 -3.15 -20.61 -10.30
C PHE A 123 -2.92 -21.76 -11.31
N ALA A 124 -3.62 -22.88 -11.14
CA ALA A 124 -3.51 -24.02 -12.05
C ALA A 124 -3.97 -23.67 -13.48
N ASP A 125 -5.02 -22.85 -13.61
CA ASP A 125 -5.49 -22.36 -14.91
C ASP A 125 -4.45 -21.46 -15.56
N LEU A 126 -3.80 -20.58 -14.79
CA LEU A 126 -2.73 -19.72 -15.29
C LEU A 126 -1.55 -20.54 -15.83
N THR A 127 -1.13 -21.58 -15.10
CA THR A 127 -0.06 -22.49 -15.57
C THR A 127 -0.46 -23.24 -16.84
N GLY A 128 -1.66 -23.82 -16.87
CA GLY A 128 -2.14 -24.61 -18.02
C GLY A 128 -2.35 -23.77 -19.27
N ARG A 129 -2.79 -22.52 -19.13
CA ARG A 129 -3.12 -21.63 -20.26
C ARG A 129 -1.92 -20.90 -20.81
N THR A 130 -0.98 -20.51 -19.95
CA THR A 130 0.24 -19.81 -20.40
C THR A 130 1.31 -20.78 -20.88
N GLY A 131 1.25 -22.05 -20.46
CA GLY A 131 2.26 -23.06 -20.79
C GLY A 131 3.58 -22.89 -20.05
N HIS A 132 3.65 -21.96 -19.10
CA HIS A 132 4.84 -21.70 -18.28
C HIS A 132 4.91 -22.62 -17.05
N LEU A 133 6.13 -22.82 -16.54
CA LEU A 133 6.35 -23.61 -15.32
C LEU A 133 5.70 -22.91 -14.12
N ALA A 134 5.24 -23.69 -13.14
CA ALA A 134 4.61 -23.15 -11.93
C ALA A 134 5.49 -22.10 -11.22
N THR A 135 6.80 -22.33 -11.14
CA THR A 135 7.74 -21.39 -10.54
C THR A 135 7.87 -20.08 -11.33
N GLU A 136 7.76 -20.13 -12.66
CA GLU A 136 7.78 -18.94 -13.51
C GLU A 136 6.51 -18.12 -13.34
N VAL A 137 5.34 -18.78 -13.29
CA VAL A 137 4.05 -18.13 -13.03
C VAL A 137 4.01 -17.53 -11.62
N GLU A 138 4.58 -18.20 -10.61
CA GLU A 138 4.70 -17.67 -9.25
C GLU A 138 5.54 -16.38 -9.21
N LEU A 139 6.69 -16.37 -9.88
CA LEU A 139 7.55 -15.18 -9.99
C LEU A 139 6.87 -14.05 -10.76
N ALA A 140 6.18 -14.38 -11.85
CA ALA A 140 5.39 -13.44 -12.64
C ALA A 140 4.27 -12.79 -11.81
N LEU A 141 3.54 -13.57 -11.02
CA LEU A 141 2.52 -13.02 -10.11
C LEU A 141 3.14 -12.11 -9.05
N TRP A 142 4.31 -12.46 -8.52
CA TRP A 142 5.01 -11.60 -7.57
C TRP A 142 5.46 -10.26 -8.20
N GLU A 143 5.91 -10.30 -9.46
CA GLU A 143 6.21 -9.12 -10.27
C GLU A 143 4.98 -8.25 -10.52
N LEU A 144 3.85 -8.86 -10.91
CA LEU A 144 2.59 -8.15 -11.12
C LEU A 144 2.03 -7.53 -9.83
N VAL A 145 2.19 -8.20 -8.68
CA VAL A 145 1.86 -7.62 -7.36
C VAL A 145 2.77 -6.43 -7.07
N ALA A 146 4.07 -6.55 -7.32
CA ALA A 146 5.01 -5.45 -7.16
C ALA A 146 4.69 -4.27 -8.10
N ALA A 147 4.12 -4.53 -9.27
CA ALA A 147 3.62 -3.55 -10.22
C ALA A 147 2.22 -2.99 -9.86
N GLY A 148 1.55 -3.54 -8.83
CA GLY A 148 0.21 -3.12 -8.42
C GLY A 148 -0.86 -3.37 -9.48
N LEU A 149 -0.71 -4.47 -10.24
CA LEU A 149 -1.61 -4.85 -11.34
C LEU A 149 -2.57 -5.98 -10.99
N VAL A 150 -2.20 -6.85 -10.04
CA VAL A 150 -3.00 -8.01 -9.65
C VAL A 150 -3.30 -8.06 -8.16
N THR A 151 -4.38 -8.76 -7.84
CA THR A 151 -4.84 -9.12 -6.50
C THR A 151 -5.27 -10.59 -6.48
N ALA A 152 -5.70 -11.11 -5.33
CA ALA A 152 -6.31 -12.42 -5.23
C ALA A 152 -7.40 -12.47 -4.16
N ASP A 153 -8.32 -13.45 -4.28
CA ASP A 153 -9.42 -13.67 -3.33
C ASP A 153 -8.95 -13.93 -1.88
N GLY A 154 -7.66 -14.23 -1.67
CA GLY A 154 -7.06 -14.40 -0.34
C GLY A 154 -5.67 -13.76 -0.25
N PHE A 155 -5.17 -13.56 0.96
CA PHE A 155 -3.83 -13.00 1.19
C PHE A 155 -2.76 -14.07 1.46
N ASP A 156 -3.18 -15.32 1.72
CA ASP A 156 -2.27 -16.46 1.85
C ASP A 156 -1.27 -16.65 0.68
N PRO A 157 -1.63 -16.49 -0.62
CA PRO A 157 -0.64 -16.57 -1.69
C PRO A 157 0.52 -15.60 -1.49
N MET A 158 0.22 -14.38 -1.04
CA MET A 158 1.25 -13.37 -0.76
C MET A 158 2.09 -13.75 0.46
N ARG A 159 1.48 -14.33 1.50
CA ARG A 159 2.25 -14.82 2.66
C ARG A 159 3.21 -15.95 2.28
N ALA A 160 2.79 -16.85 1.38
CA ALA A 160 3.68 -17.87 0.82
C ALA A 160 4.84 -17.23 0.03
N LEU A 161 4.54 -16.21 -0.80
CA LEU A 161 5.55 -15.43 -1.51
C LEU A 161 6.51 -14.67 -0.57
N LEU A 162 6.13 -14.31 0.65
CA LEU A 162 7.03 -13.62 1.59
C LEU A 162 7.91 -14.54 2.43
N ASP A 163 7.48 -15.79 2.67
CA ASP A 163 8.14 -16.72 3.58
C ASP A 163 8.85 -17.87 2.84
N PRO A 164 10.20 -17.84 2.72
CA PRO A 164 10.96 -18.91 2.08
C PRO A 164 10.81 -20.28 2.73
N ARG A 165 10.55 -20.35 4.05
CA ARG A 165 10.42 -21.63 4.77
C ARG A 165 9.12 -22.33 4.41
N ARG A 166 8.04 -21.55 4.25
CA ARG A 166 6.77 -22.05 3.69
C ARG A 166 6.95 -22.54 2.25
N ARG A 167 7.73 -21.82 1.43
CA ARG A 167 8.03 -22.24 0.05
C ARG A 167 8.84 -23.54 -0.02
N ARG A 168 9.81 -23.74 0.88
CA ARG A 168 10.67 -24.95 0.93
C ARG A 168 10.05 -26.14 1.65
N ALA A 169 8.86 -25.99 2.23
CA ALA A 169 8.16 -27.04 2.98
C ALA A 169 9.04 -27.68 4.08
N GLU A 170 9.71 -26.83 4.87
CA GLU A 170 10.57 -27.24 5.97
C GLU A 170 9.78 -27.31 7.30
N GLY A 171 10.01 -28.34 8.13
CA GLY A 171 9.51 -28.43 9.51
C GLY A 171 7.99 -28.65 9.68
N LYS A 172 7.42 -28.10 10.77
CA LYS A 172 6.00 -28.21 11.16
C LYS A 172 5.05 -27.57 10.13
N ASP A 173 5.60 -26.76 9.22
CA ASP A 173 4.88 -26.14 8.10
C ASP A 173 4.70 -27.08 6.89
N ARG A 174 5.25 -28.31 6.90
CA ARG A 174 4.93 -29.35 5.90
C ARG A 174 3.44 -29.68 5.83
N ALA A 175 2.74 -29.65 6.97
CA ALA A 175 1.29 -29.85 7.04
C ALA A 175 0.50 -28.61 6.56
N ARG A 176 1.14 -27.44 6.54
CA ARG A 176 0.63 -26.17 5.99
C ARG A 176 1.17 -25.92 4.58
N ARG A 177 1.46 -26.99 3.82
CA ARG A 177 1.78 -26.87 2.39
C ARG A 177 0.65 -26.05 1.74
N PRO A 178 0.95 -24.94 1.05
CA PRO A 178 -0.03 -24.38 0.14
C PRO A 178 -0.14 -25.40 -0.98
N ARG A 179 -1.14 -26.28 -0.93
CA ARG A 179 -1.57 -27.04 -2.10
C ARG A 179 -2.29 -26.06 -3.02
N HIS A 180 -1.52 -25.13 -3.57
CA HIS A 180 -1.98 -23.90 -4.20
C HIS A 180 -2.77 -23.03 -3.21
N SER A 181 -2.43 -21.74 -3.16
CA SER A 181 -3.21 -20.78 -2.38
C SER A 181 -4.68 -20.87 -2.77
N ILE A 182 -5.58 -20.94 -1.79
CA ILE A 182 -7.02 -20.91 -2.04
C ILE A 182 -7.36 -19.54 -2.62
N GLY A 183 -8.13 -19.53 -3.70
CA GLY A 183 -8.63 -18.32 -4.35
C GLY A 183 -8.12 -18.11 -5.77
N ARG A 184 -8.81 -17.23 -6.48
CA ARG A 184 -8.44 -16.81 -7.84
C ARG A 184 -7.58 -15.56 -7.78
N TRP A 185 -6.69 -15.44 -8.76
CA TRP A 185 -5.96 -14.21 -9.06
C TRP A 185 -6.77 -13.37 -10.03
N ASP A 186 -6.80 -12.06 -9.82
CA ASP A 186 -7.58 -11.12 -10.60
C ASP A 186 -6.82 -9.81 -10.82
N LEU A 187 -7.27 -8.99 -11.76
CA LEU A 187 -6.73 -7.65 -11.97
C LEU A 187 -7.12 -6.73 -10.82
N PHE A 188 -6.13 -6.05 -10.22
CA PHE A 188 -6.38 -5.13 -9.12
C PHE A 188 -7.18 -3.89 -9.56
N GLN A 189 -7.02 -3.48 -10.82
CA GLN A 189 -7.78 -2.37 -11.43
C GLN A 189 -9.01 -2.85 -12.23
N GLY A 190 -9.44 -4.10 -12.03
CA GLY A 190 -10.67 -4.61 -12.64
C GLY A 190 -11.90 -3.81 -12.22
N ASP A 191 -13.00 -4.01 -12.92
CA ASP A 191 -14.30 -3.45 -12.56
C ASP A 191 -14.77 -4.05 -11.22
N HIS A 192 -14.44 -3.40 -10.11
CA HIS A 192 -14.82 -3.82 -8.76
C HIS A 192 -16.26 -3.41 -8.40
N GLY A 193 -17.17 -3.37 -9.39
CA GLY A 193 -18.55 -2.96 -9.19
C GLY A 193 -18.75 -1.46 -9.36
N ALA A 194 -18.08 -0.85 -10.36
CA ALA A 194 -18.55 0.40 -10.91
C ALA A 194 -19.86 0.11 -11.67
N HIS A 195 -20.93 -0.17 -10.94
CA HIS A 195 -22.26 -0.12 -11.51
C HIS A 195 -22.42 1.29 -12.12
N ASP A 196 -22.85 1.33 -13.38
CA ASP A 196 -23.18 2.55 -14.14
C ASP A 196 -24.31 3.39 -13.49
N GLU A 197 -24.79 3.00 -12.31
CA GLU A 197 -25.64 3.85 -11.47
C GLU A 197 -24.77 4.83 -10.69
N GLU A 198 -24.65 6.05 -11.22
CA GLU A 198 -24.08 7.16 -10.47
C GLU A 198 -24.88 7.39 -9.18
N PRO A 199 -24.29 7.21 -7.98
CA PRO A 199 -24.91 7.67 -6.75
C PRO A 199 -25.11 9.19 -6.84
N PRO A 200 -26.21 9.73 -6.31
CA PRO A 200 -26.60 11.13 -6.52
C PRO A 200 -25.59 12.15 -5.98
N VAL A 201 -24.66 11.75 -5.09
CA VAL A 201 -23.56 12.59 -4.62
C VAL A 201 -22.29 11.75 -4.45
N ARG A 202 -21.39 11.73 -5.45
CA ARG A 202 -20.02 11.23 -5.24
C ARG A 202 -19.21 12.33 -4.57
N LEU A 203 -18.82 12.11 -3.31
CA LEU A 203 -17.82 12.97 -2.66
C LEU A 203 -16.53 12.98 -3.50
N HIS A 204 -15.88 14.14 -3.57
CA HIS A 204 -14.62 14.26 -4.29
C HIS A 204 -13.59 13.28 -3.70
N PRO A 205 -12.77 12.55 -4.49
CA PRO A 205 -11.82 11.57 -3.95
C PRO A 205 -10.84 12.16 -2.92
N HIS A 206 -10.39 13.40 -3.14
CA HIS A 206 -9.58 14.12 -2.15
C HIS A 206 -10.34 14.44 -0.85
N GLU A 207 -11.67 14.61 -0.88
CA GLU A 207 -12.47 14.76 0.34
C GLU A 207 -12.55 13.45 1.12
N LEU A 208 -12.75 12.32 0.43
CA LEU A 208 -12.70 10.99 1.06
C LEU A 208 -11.34 10.74 1.71
N TRP A 209 -10.25 11.09 1.03
CA TRP A 209 -8.91 10.99 1.60
C TRP A 209 -8.69 11.96 2.78
N ALA A 210 -9.16 13.20 2.68
CA ALA A 210 -9.12 14.18 3.77
C ALA A 210 -9.80 13.64 5.04
N ARG A 211 -11.00 13.06 4.89
CA ARG A 211 -11.74 12.41 6.00
C ARG A 211 -10.96 11.22 6.55
N GLN A 212 -10.38 10.38 5.70
CA GLN A 212 -9.57 9.24 6.13
C GLN A 212 -8.35 9.66 6.97
N LEU A 213 -7.69 10.76 6.60
CA LEU A 213 -6.57 11.31 7.38
C LEU A 213 -7.04 11.96 8.67
N ALA A 214 -8.17 12.66 8.66
CA ALA A 214 -8.78 13.24 9.85
C ALA A 214 -9.12 12.15 10.88
N HIS A 215 -9.75 11.05 10.46
CA HIS A 215 -10.03 9.91 11.35
C HIS A 215 -8.76 9.21 11.85
N ARG A 216 -7.69 9.20 11.06
CA ARG A 216 -6.42 8.58 11.45
C ARG A 216 -5.67 9.40 12.51
N TYR A 217 -5.61 10.72 12.34
CA TYR A 217 -4.75 11.59 13.12
C TYR A 217 -5.49 12.46 14.14
N GLY A 218 -6.80 12.66 13.99
CA GLY A 218 -7.62 13.60 14.77
C GLY A 218 -7.36 15.06 14.40
N VAL A 219 -6.08 15.46 14.35
CA VAL A 219 -5.59 16.76 13.88
C VAL A 219 -4.75 16.57 12.63
N VAL A 220 -4.99 17.35 11.60
CA VAL A 220 -4.32 17.28 10.30
C VAL A 220 -3.68 18.62 9.92
N PHE A 221 -2.46 18.55 9.38
CA PHE A 221 -1.67 19.70 8.93
C PHE A 221 -0.61 19.24 7.92
N ARG A 222 0.02 20.18 7.22
CA ARG A 222 0.92 19.91 6.09
C ARG A 222 2.01 18.88 6.39
N ASP A 223 2.71 19.01 7.52
CA ASP A 223 3.88 18.17 7.82
C ASP A 223 3.53 16.70 8.09
N LEU A 224 2.28 16.38 8.45
CA LEU A 224 1.81 15.00 8.58
C LEU A 224 1.87 14.23 7.26
N LEU A 225 1.72 14.93 6.13
CA LEU A 225 1.73 14.27 4.81
C LEU A 225 3.10 13.64 4.51
N LYS A 226 4.18 14.02 5.20
CA LYS A 226 5.49 13.34 5.09
C LYS A 226 5.42 11.85 5.47
N ARG A 227 4.38 11.43 6.20
CA ARG A 227 4.12 10.04 6.57
C ARG A 227 3.31 9.27 5.53
N GLU A 228 2.51 9.96 4.73
CA GLU A 228 1.62 9.34 3.75
C GLU A 228 2.35 9.02 2.43
N SER A 229 1.98 7.89 1.81
CA SER A 229 2.63 7.39 0.59
C SER A 229 1.87 7.71 -0.69
N LEU A 230 0.63 8.21 -0.59
CA LEU A 230 -0.14 8.62 -1.76
C LEU A 230 0.35 9.98 -2.27
N PRO A 231 0.36 10.20 -3.60
CA PRO A 231 0.86 11.42 -4.23
C PRO A 231 -0.17 12.57 -4.13
N VAL A 232 -0.69 12.83 -2.93
CA VAL A 232 -1.68 13.89 -2.68
C VAL A 232 -0.99 15.08 -2.07
N THR A 233 -1.22 16.26 -2.63
CA THR A 233 -0.64 17.50 -2.14
C THR A 233 -1.46 18.12 -1.01
N TRP A 234 -0.80 18.88 -0.13
CA TRP A 234 -1.51 19.65 0.90
C TRP A 234 -2.51 20.64 0.29
N ARG A 235 -2.19 21.21 -0.89
CA ARG A 235 -3.08 22.15 -1.59
C ARG A 235 -4.41 21.52 -1.96
N GLU A 236 -4.38 20.29 -2.47
CA GLU A 236 -5.59 19.54 -2.83
C GLU A 236 -6.47 19.22 -1.63
N LEU A 237 -5.84 18.86 -0.50
CA LEU A 237 -6.56 18.56 0.75
C LEU A 237 -7.07 19.82 1.45
N LEU A 238 -6.31 20.92 1.40
CA LEU A 238 -6.66 22.19 2.03
C LEU A 238 -8.02 22.71 1.56
N VAL A 239 -8.30 22.58 0.25
CA VAL A 239 -9.60 22.94 -0.32
C VAL A 239 -10.73 22.12 0.32
N GLN A 240 -10.51 20.83 0.56
CA GLN A 240 -11.52 19.96 1.16
C GLN A 240 -11.67 20.21 2.66
N TYR A 241 -10.58 20.43 3.39
CA TYR A 241 -10.63 20.75 4.81
C TYR A 241 -11.36 22.07 5.07
N ARG A 242 -11.14 23.09 4.24
CA ARG A 242 -11.94 24.32 4.29
C ARG A 242 -13.42 24.02 4.04
N LYS A 243 -13.79 23.25 3.01
CA LYS A 243 -15.19 22.85 2.80
C LYS A 243 -15.80 22.11 4.00
N LEU A 244 -15.03 21.25 4.66
CA LEU A 244 -15.46 20.53 5.87
C LEU A 244 -15.65 21.48 7.06
N GLU A 245 -14.77 22.47 7.21
CA GLU A 245 -14.91 23.52 8.22
C GLU A 245 -16.14 24.39 7.97
N TRP A 246 -16.38 24.83 6.74
CA TRP A 246 -17.57 25.61 6.36
C TRP A 246 -18.88 24.85 6.63
N ARG A 247 -18.86 23.51 6.52
CA ARG A 247 -19.98 22.63 6.91
C ARG A 247 -20.08 22.38 8.41
N GLY A 248 -19.13 22.84 9.20
CA GLY A 248 -19.06 22.61 10.65
C GLY A 248 -18.60 21.21 11.05
N GLU A 249 -18.17 20.39 10.09
CA GLU A 249 -17.68 19.02 10.33
C GLU A 249 -16.26 18.99 10.89
N MET A 250 -15.49 20.07 10.70
CA MET A 250 -14.14 20.23 11.22
C MET A 250 -13.95 21.62 11.81
N ARG A 251 -12.91 21.78 12.63
CA ARG A 251 -12.50 23.06 13.22
C ARG A 251 -11.13 23.46 12.68
N GLY A 252 -11.02 24.62 12.03
CA GLY A 252 -9.74 25.23 11.71
C GLY A 252 -9.13 25.93 12.93
N GLY A 253 -7.81 25.92 13.03
CA GLY A 253 -7.12 26.59 14.13
C GLY A 253 -5.65 26.26 14.26
N ARG A 254 -5.14 26.42 15.49
CA ARG A 254 -3.79 26.05 15.90
C ARG A 254 -3.91 25.11 17.10
N PHE A 255 -3.64 23.83 16.88
CA PHE A 255 -3.79 22.78 17.89
C PHE A 255 -2.43 22.21 18.31
N VAL A 256 -1.48 22.16 17.38
CA VAL A 256 -0.11 21.66 17.60
C VAL A 256 0.89 22.81 17.49
N ASN A 257 1.69 23.01 18.53
CA ASN A 257 2.76 24.01 18.57
C ASN A 257 3.97 23.57 17.73
N GLY A 258 4.76 24.54 17.25
CA GLY A 258 5.98 24.26 16.47
C GLY A 258 5.76 24.02 14.97
N PHE A 259 4.49 24.02 14.52
CA PHE A 259 4.12 23.87 13.11
C PHE A 259 3.46 25.13 12.57
N THR A 260 3.81 25.47 11.33
CA THR A 260 3.24 26.64 10.63
C THR A 260 2.13 26.22 9.68
N GLY A 261 1.28 27.18 9.30
CA GLY A 261 0.17 26.95 8.38
C GLY A 261 -1.13 26.48 9.05
N GLU A 262 -2.19 26.43 8.26
CA GLU A 262 -3.53 26.00 8.70
C GLU A 262 -3.52 24.57 9.22
N GLN A 263 -4.21 24.34 10.34
CA GLN A 263 -4.44 23.03 10.92
C GLN A 263 -5.95 22.83 11.06
N PHE A 264 -6.40 21.60 10.87
CA PHE A 264 -7.80 21.24 11.01
C PHE A 264 -7.92 20.07 11.97
N ALA A 265 -8.96 20.05 12.78
CA ALA A 265 -9.21 18.99 13.73
C ALA A 265 -10.67 18.54 13.68
N LEU A 266 -10.89 17.26 13.93
CA LEU A 266 -12.22 16.74 14.23
C LEU A 266 -12.73 17.36 15.56
N PRO A 267 -14.02 17.69 15.69
CA PRO A 267 -14.59 18.24 16.93
C PRO A 267 -14.23 17.41 18.17
N GLU A 268 -14.36 16.10 18.09
CA GLU A 268 -14.04 15.15 19.15
C GLU A 268 -12.54 15.13 19.51
N ALA A 269 -11.66 15.40 18.54
CA ALA A 269 -10.23 15.53 18.80
C ALA A 269 -9.92 16.81 19.58
N VAL A 270 -10.61 17.92 19.27
CA VAL A 270 -10.48 19.18 20.03
C VAL A 270 -10.96 19.00 21.47
N GLU A 271 -12.07 18.31 21.67
CA GLU A 271 -12.59 17.98 23.00
C GLU A 271 -11.62 17.11 23.80
N SER A 272 -11.05 16.08 23.15
CA SER A 272 -10.03 15.22 23.75
C SER A 272 -8.78 16.01 24.18
N LEU A 273 -8.28 16.91 23.32
CA LEU A 273 -7.15 17.79 23.67
C LEU A 273 -7.47 18.72 24.85
N ARG A 274 -8.70 19.25 24.93
CA ARG A 274 -9.15 20.07 26.05
C ARG A 274 -9.30 19.26 27.35
N ALA A 275 -9.71 17.99 27.26
CA ALA A 275 -9.78 17.10 28.41
C ALA A 275 -8.38 16.82 28.98
N VAL A 276 -7.42 16.43 28.13
CA VAL A 276 -6.03 16.18 28.53
C VAL A 276 -5.35 17.43 29.10
N ARG A 277 -5.69 18.63 28.60
CA ARG A 277 -5.18 19.89 29.16
C ARG A 277 -5.72 20.18 30.57
N ARG A 278 -6.94 19.76 30.88
CA ARG A 278 -7.56 19.96 32.21
C ARG A 278 -7.06 18.93 33.22
N ASP A 279 -6.87 17.70 32.79
CA ASP A 279 -6.33 16.62 33.60
C ASP A 279 -5.23 15.88 32.84
N VAL A 280 -3.99 16.14 33.25
CA VAL A 280 -2.80 15.52 32.64
C VAL A 280 -2.78 14.00 32.87
N GLN A 281 -3.38 13.52 33.96
CA GLN A 281 -3.45 12.08 34.27
C GLN A 281 -4.43 11.37 33.33
N ALA A 282 -5.45 12.07 32.82
CA ALA A 282 -6.38 11.51 31.83
C ALA A 282 -5.68 11.13 30.50
N GLY A 283 -4.53 11.75 30.20
CA GLY A 283 -3.68 11.41 29.04
C GLY A 283 -2.51 10.50 29.35
N ALA A 284 -2.32 10.11 30.62
CA ALA A 284 -1.15 9.37 31.05
C ALA A 284 -1.30 7.87 30.72
N GLN A 285 -0.75 7.47 29.57
CA GLN A 285 -0.78 6.10 29.11
C GLN A 285 0.58 5.67 28.57
N GLU A 286 0.94 4.41 28.87
CA GLU A 286 2.02 3.72 28.18
C GLU A 286 1.45 3.03 26.94
N ILE A 287 1.86 3.53 25.77
CA ILE A 287 1.40 3.02 24.49
C ILE A 287 2.57 2.33 23.79
N ARG A 288 2.43 1.03 23.54
CA ARG A 288 3.35 0.28 22.70
C ARG A 288 2.88 0.32 21.25
N LEU A 289 3.68 0.91 20.37
CA LEU A 289 3.43 0.94 18.93
C LEU A 289 4.51 0.17 18.17
N SER A 290 4.17 -0.32 16.97
CA SER A 290 5.18 -0.81 16.03
C SER A 290 5.87 0.38 15.35
N ALA A 291 7.18 0.29 15.07
CA ALA A 291 7.86 1.32 14.30
C ALA A 291 7.30 1.48 12.87
N ALA A 292 6.68 0.43 12.32
CA ALA A 292 6.00 0.47 11.04
C ALA A 292 4.62 1.16 11.07
N ASP A 293 4.09 1.47 12.26
CA ASP A 293 2.76 2.01 12.45
C ASP A 293 2.61 3.45 11.91
N PRO A 294 1.50 3.83 11.24
CA PRO A 294 1.31 5.21 10.78
C PRO A 294 1.33 6.25 11.91
N LEU A 295 0.97 5.89 13.14
CA LEU A 295 1.05 6.78 14.31
C LEU A 295 2.47 6.92 14.87
N ASN A 296 3.47 6.24 14.30
CA ASN A 296 4.87 6.57 14.56
C ASN A 296 5.21 7.93 13.92
N LEU A 297 5.16 8.98 14.74
CA LEU A 297 5.41 10.36 14.36
C LEU A 297 6.74 10.90 14.91
N VAL A 298 7.63 10.02 15.37
CA VAL A 298 8.97 10.37 15.86
C VAL A 298 9.82 10.90 14.69
N GLY A 299 10.43 12.07 14.88
CA GLY A 299 11.16 12.79 13.84
C GLY A 299 10.27 13.48 12.81
N ILE A 300 8.96 13.55 13.04
CA ILE A 300 8.01 14.37 12.27
C ILE A 300 7.36 15.39 13.19
N ILE A 301 6.59 14.92 14.17
CA ILE A 301 5.89 15.74 15.16
C ILE A 301 6.61 15.67 16.50
N LEU A 302 7.00 14.46 16.88
CA LEU A 302 7.66 14.22 18.14
C LEU A 302 9.18 14.40 17.97
N PRO A 303 9.86 14.96 18.99
CA PRO A 303 11.30 15.16 18.95
C PRO A 303 12.05 13.82 18.80
N GLY A 304 13.25 13.88 18.25
CA GLY A 304 14.12 12.72 18.03
C GLY A 304 14.39 12.42 16.56
N GLU A 305 15.32 11.48 16.32
CA GLU A 305 15.64 11.02 14.97
C GLU A 305 14.53 10.12 14.41
N ARG A 306 14.35 10.18 13.08
CA ARG A 306 13.33 9.37 12.41
C ARG A 306 13.63 7.88 12.56
N ILE A 307 12.70 7.14 13.18
CA ILE A 307 12.83 5.70 13.37
C ILE A 307 12.42 4.96 12.08
N SER A 308 13.28 4.04 11.62
CA SER A 308 12.98 3.19 10.47
C SER A 308 11.76 2.30 10.70
N ALA A 309 10.90 2.19 9.69
CA ALA A 309 9.60 1.52 9.73
C ALA A 309 9.70 -0.01 9.65
N HIS A 310 10.29 -0.66 10.66
CA HIS A 310 10.37 -2.12 10.77
C HIS A 310 9.33 -2.68 11.73
N THR A 311 8.51 -3.63 11.27
CA THR A 311 7.40 -4.15 12.08
C THR A 311 7.83 -4.90 13.33
N SER A 312 9.07 -5.39 13.39
CA SER A 312 9.64 -6.10 14.54
C SER A 312 10.11 -5.18 15.67
N LYS A 313 10.32 -3.88 15.42
CA LYS A 313 10.81 -2.93 16.42
C LYS A 313 9.63 -2.23 17.10
N PRO A 314 9.39 -2.43 18.41
CA PRO A 314 8.41 -1.65 19.15
C PRO A 314 8.98 -0.26 19.51
N ILE A 315 8.07 0.69 19.70
CA ILE A 315 8.32 2.02 20.27
C ILE A 315 7.35 2.16 21.44
N PHE A 316 7.85 2.65 22.57
CA PHE A 316 7.05 2.89 23.76
C PHE A 316 6.86 4.39 23.92
N PHE A 317 5.61 4.82 24.04
CA PHE A 317 5.27 6.20 24.35
C PHE A 317 4.79 6.26 25.78
N ARG A 318 5.35 7.19 26.56
CA ARG A 318 4.87 7.53 27.89
C ARG A 318 4.39 8.97 27.86
N ASN A 319 3.10 9.17 28.07
CA ASN A 319 2.47 10.49 28.05
C ASN A 319 2.75 11.26 26.74
N GLY A 320 2.76 10.53 25.61
CA GLY A 320 3.03 11.09 24.27
C GLY A 320 4.51 11.31 23.93
N VAL A 321 5.44 11.06 24.86
CA VAL A 321 6.88 11.15 24.59
C VAL A 321 7.44 9.77 24.29
N PRO A 322 8.21 9.58 23.20
CA PRO A 322 8.88 8.32 22.95
C PRO A 322 9.91 8.07 24.05
N SER A 323 9.74 6.98 24.81
CA SER A 323 10.73 6.55 25.79
C SER A 323 11.88 5.88 25.05
N ALA A 324 13.10 6.38 25.26
CA ALA A 324 14.32 5.75 24.76
C ALA A 324 14.64 4.56 25.67
N ASP A 325 13.95 3.44 25.47
CA ASP A 325 14.34 2.19 26.11
C ASP A 325 14.18 0.99 25.20
N ILE A 326 15.08 0.01 25.41
CA ILE A 326 15.26 -1.28 24.72
C ILE A 326 16.34 -1.27 23.63
N ALA A 327 17.54 -0.82 24.00
CA ALA A 327 18.78 -1.42 23.51
C ALA A 327 19.86 -1.62 24.58
N SER A 328 19.72 -1.04 25.79
CA SER A 328 20.75 -1.08 26.84
C SER A 328 20.47 -2.03 28.02
N VAL A 329 19.27 -2.62 28.15
CA VAL A 329 18.92 -3.45 29.34
C VAL A 329 19.01 -4.97 29.10
N ILE A 330 19.26 -5.43 27.86
CA ILE A 330 19.49 -6.88 27.58
C ILE A 330 20.98 -7.17 27.31
N SER A 331 21.85 -6.18 27.45
CA SER A 331 23.30 -6.39 27.32
C SER A 331 24.04 -5.61 28.41
N LEU A 332 23.89 -6.04 29.66
CA LEU A 332 24.90 -5.94 30.71
C LEU A 332 24.48 -6.87 31.86
N ALA A 333 25.31 -7.91 32.06
CA ALA A 333 25.25 -9.00 33.05
C ALA A 333 24.19 -10.08 32.81
#